data_AF-A0AA41X9X1-F1
#
_entry.id   AF-A0AA41X9X1-F1
#
_cell.length_a   1.000
_cell.length_b   1.000
_cell.length_c   1.000
_cell.angle_alpha   90.00
_cell.angle_beta   90.00
_cell.angle_gamma   90.00
#
_symmetry.space_group_name_H-M   'P 1'
#
loop_
_entity.id
_entity.type
_entity.pdbx_description
1 polymer ?
#
loop_
_entity_poly.entity_id
_entity_poly.type
_entity_poly.pdbx_seq_one_letter_code
_entity_poly.pdbx_strand_id
1 'polypeptide(L)'
;MAVAGGTIGAVLAVLLAERLGAWTARALQRRGLPFEFQYMPLFVFLFLALYGLHSMVLFPPTISLLVKFGLLYSIIGVLVLCVLAFLRLLHYQSYIFLVNWLKRK
;
A
#
# COMPACT_ATOMS: atom_id res chain seq x y z
N MET A 1 -12.02 29.95 14.70
CA MET A 1 -12.93 28.78 14.70
C MET A 1 -12.79 27.88 13.45
N ALA A 2 -11.87 28.13 12.51
CA ALA A 2 -11.68 27.28 11.31
C ALA A 2 -10.79 26.03 11.53
N VAL A 3 -10.01 26.00 12.62
CA VAL A 3 -9.01 24.94 12.87
C VAL A 3 -9.65 23.61 13.29
N ALA A 4 -10.79 23.64 13.98
CA ALA A 4 -11.48 22.44 14.44
C ALA A 4 -12.16 21.65 13.30
N GLY A 5 -12.59 22.32 12.22
CA GLY A 5 -13.18 21.64 11.07
C GLY A 5 -12.15 20.82 10.27
N GLY A 6 -10.92 21.33 10.16
CA GLY A 6 -9.83 20.66 9.46
C GLY A 6 -9.32 19.41 10.19
N THR A 7 -9.24 19.45 11.52
CA THR A 7 -8.80 18.29 12.32
C THR A 7 -9.85 17.18 12.34
N ILE A 8 -11.14 17.51 12.46
CA ILE A 8 -12.23 16.53 12.40
C ILE A 8 -12.28 15.87 11.01
N GLY A 9 -12.13 16.65 9.94
CA GLY A 9 -12.07 16.12 8.57
C GLY A 9 -10.88 15.17 8.34
N ALA A 10 -9.70 15.53 8.87
CA ALA A 10 -8.53 14.67 8.80
C ALA A 10 -8.70 13.36 9.57
N VAL A 11 -9.28 13.40 10.77
CA VAL A 11 -9.57 12.19 11.58
C VAL A 11 -10.58 11.29 10.87
N LEU A 12 -11.62 11.87 10.27
CA LEU A 12 -12.61 11.11 9.51
C LEU A 12 -11.99 10.43 8.28
N ALA A 13 -11.08 11.11 7.58
CA ALA A 13 -10.37 10.57 6.43
C ALA A 13 -9.44 9.41 6.82
N VAL A 14 -8.74 9.51 7.95
CA VAL A 14 -7.90 8.42 8.48
C VAL A 14 -8.76 7.21 8.87
N LEU A 15 -9.87 7.43 9.57
CA LEU A 15 -10.79 6.34 9.94
C LEU A 15 -11.44 5.67 8.72
N LEU A 16 -11.80 6.45 7.69
CA LEU A 16 -12.30 5.90 6.43
C LEU A 16 -11.23 5.10 5.70
N ALA A 17 -10.00 5.61 5.64
CA ALA A 17 -8.86 4.92 5.02
C ALA A 17 -8.54 3.60 5.73
N GLU A 18 -8.54 3.57 7.07
CA GLU A 18 -8.38 2.33 7.84
C GLU A 18 -9.52 1.34 7.60
N ARG A 19 -10.77 1.81 7.61
CA ARG A 19 -11.95 0.96 7.39
C ARG A 19 -11.97 0.38 5.96
N LEU A 20 -11.65 1.19 4.96
CA LEU A 20 -11.52 0.75 3.56
C LEU A 20 -10.34 -0.20 3.37
N GLY A 21 -9.21 0.08 4.01
CA GLY A 21 -8.03 -0.78 4.03
C GLY A 21 -8.32 -2.15 4.67
N ALA A 22 -9.00 -2.17 5.82
CA ALA A 22 -9.40 -3.41 6.49
C ALA A 22 -10.44 -4.20 5.68
N TRP A 23 -11.37 -3.50 5.01
CA TRP A 23 -12.39 -4.14 4.18
C TRP A 23 -11.78 -4.76 2.91
N THR A 24 -10.90 -4.02 2.22
CA THR A 24 -10.17 -4.53 1.04
C THR A 24 -9.24 -5.68 1.41
N ALA A 25 -8.54 -5.59 2.54
CA ALA A 25 -7.74 -6.69 3.06
C ALA A 25 -8.60 -7.95 3.28
N ARG A 26 -9.73 -7.86 3.98
CA ARG A 26 -10.62 -9.01 4.20
C ARG A 26 -11.22 -9.57 2.91
N ALA A 27 -11.59 -8.71 1.96
CA ALA A 27 -12.13 -9.12 0.67
C ALA A 27 -11.09 -9.89 -0.17
N LEU A 28 -9.82 -9.45 -0.16
CA LEU A 28 -8.74 -10.12 -0.88
C LEU A 28 -8.28 -11.41 -0.19
N GLN A 29 -8.29 -11.46 1.14
CA GLN A 29 -7.98 -12.68 1.91
C GLN A 29 -8.95 -13.81 1.55
N ARG A 30 -10.24 -13.49 1.36
CA ARG A 30 -11.26 -14.45 0.93
C ARG A 30 -11.05 -14.95 -0.51
N ARG A 31 -10.29 -14.23 -1.33
CA ARG A 31 -9.98 -14.62 -2.72
C ARG A 31 -8.69 -15.44 -2.85
N GLY A 32 -7.97 -15.70 -1.76
CA GLY A 32 -6.73 -16.48 -1.79
C GLY A 32 -5.63 -15.85 -2.65
N LEU A 33 -5.69 -14.53 -2.87
CA LEU A 33 -4.73 -13.82 -3.70
C LEU A 33 -3.36 -13.81 -3.03
N PRO A 34 -2.27 -13.80 -3.83
CA PRO A 34 -0.92 -13.61 -3.32
C PRO A 34 -0.83 -12.46 -2.34
N PHE A 35 -0.10 -12.68 -1.24
CA PHE A 35 0.16 -11.66 -0.21
C PHE A 35 0.53 -10.31 -0.85
N GLU A 36 1.41 -10.31 -1.85
CA GLU A 36 1.84 -9.11 -2.59
C GLU A 36 0.70 -8.25 -3.13
N PHE A 37 -0.29 -8.88 -3.77
CA PHE A 37 -1.43 -8.19 -4.37
C PHE A 37 -2.41 -7.68 -3.32
N GLN A 38 -2.40 -8.24 -2.10
CA GLN A 38 -3.22 -7.78 -0.99
C GLN A 38 -2.71 -6.49 -0.34
N TYR A 39 -1.39 -6.35 -0.21
CA TYR A 39 -0.79 -5.17 0.42
C TYR A 39 -0.58 -4.01 -0.55
N MET A 40 -0.51 -4.27 -1.86
CA MET A 40 -0.35 -3.23 -2.87
C MET A 40 -1.44 -2.13 -2.81
N PRO A 41 -2.75 -2.44 -2.81
CA PRO A 41 -3.79 -1.41 -2.69
C PRO A 41 -3.77 -0.70 -1.33
N LEU A 42 -3.33 -1.38 -0.26
CA LEU A 42 -3.22 -0.78 1.07
C LEU A 42 -2.16 0.33 1.10
N PHE A 43 -0.98 0.08 0.52
CA PHE A 43 0.08 1.07 0.40
C PHE A 43 -0.31 2.24 -0.52
N VAL A 44 -1.07 1.99 -1.59
CA VAL A 44 -1.59 3.05 -2.46
C VAL A 44 -2.57 3.94 -1.71
N PHE A 45 -3.48 3.36 -0.92
CA PHE A 45 -4.40 4.13 -0.08
C PHE A 45 -3.67 4.96 0.97
N LEU A 46 -2.68 4.37 1.63
CA LEU A 46 -1.85 5.06 2.62
C LEU A 46 -1.12 6.26 1.98
N PHE A 47 -0.53 6.06 0.80
CA PHE A 47 0.11 7.15 0.05
C PHE A 47 -0.86 8.28 -0.27
N LEU A 48 -2.05 7.95 -0.78
CA LEU A 48 -3.06 8.94 -1.17
C LEU A 48 -3.56 9.74 0.05
N ALA A 49 -3.77 9.06 1.18
CA ALA A 49 -4.18 9.70 2.42
C ALA A 49 -3.10 10.65 2.96
N LEU A 50 -1.83 10.22 2.98
CA LEU A 50 -0.72 11.08 3.41
C LEU A 50 -0.48 12.25 2.45
N TYR A 51 -0.63 12.04 1.15
CA TYR A 51 -0.50 13.09 0.14
C TYR A 51 -1.61 14.15 0.26
N GLY A 52 -2.87 13.70 0.43
CA GLY A 52 -4.00 14.59 0.67
C GLY A 52 -3.84 15.39 1.98
N LEU A 53 -3.37 14.72 3.03
CA LEU A 53 -3.09 15.36 4.32
C LEU A 53 -1.99 16.42 4.18
N HIS A 54 -0.91 16.13 3.45
CA HIS A 54 0.18 17.07 3.18
C HIS A 54 -0.28 18.29 2.35
N SER A 55 -1.19 18.10 1.40
CA SER A 55 -1.65 19.16 0.49
C SER A 55 -2.64 20.14 1.14
N MET A 56 -3.48 19.66 2.07
CA MET A 56 -4.55 20.47 2.66
C MET A 56 -4.17 21.26 3.92
N VAL A 57 -3.03 20.95 4.55
CA VAL A 57 -2.68 21.53 5.86
C VAL A 57 -1.26 22.08 5.85
N LEU A 58 -1.10 23.38 6.16
CA LEU A 58 0.19 23.94 6.55
C LEU A 58 0.55 23.40 7.94
N PHE A 59 1.28 22.29 7.96
CA PHE A 59 1.77 21.70 9.20
C PHE A 59 2.95 22.49 9.78
N PRO A 60 3.11 22.47 11.12
CA PRO A 60 4.38 22.82 11.75
C PRO A 60 5.53 22.00 11.15
N PRO A 61 6.76 22.54 11.08
CA PRO A 61 7.88 21.93 10.36
C PRO A 61 8.19 20.49 10.81
N THR A 62 7.99 20.17 12.09
CA THR A 62 8.17 18.84 12.67
C THR A 62 7.19 17.80 12.11
N ILE A 63 5.91 18.17 11.95
CA ILE A 63 4.88 17.26 11.43
C ILE A 63 5.01 17.09 9.92
N SER A 64 5.42 18.14 9.20
CA SER A 64 5.73 18.06 7.76
C SER A 64 6.84 17.04 7.47
N LEU A 65 7.89 17.03 8.29
CA LEU A 65 8.99 16.05 8.18
C LEU A 65 8.49 14.61 8.39
N LEU A 66 7.66 14.38 9.40
CA LEU A 66 7.08 13.06 9.68
C LEU A 66 6.19 12.56 8.53
N VAL A 67 5.37 13.44 7.94
CA VAL A 67 4.52 13.11 6.78
C VAL A 67 5.37 12.78 5.54
N LYS A 68 6.47 13.51 5.30
CA LYS A 68 7.41 13.20 4.21
C LYS A 68 8.09 11.83 4.40
N PHE A 69 8.48 11.49 5.62
CA PHE A 69 9.00 10.15 5.92
C PHE A 69 7.94 9.06 5.71
N GLY A 70 6.68 9.32 6.07
CA GLY A 70 5.58 8.40 5.79
C GLY A 70 5.33 8.19 4.29
N LEU A 71 5.44 9.25 3.47
CA LEU A 71 5.37 9.14 2.01
C LEU A 71 6.52 8.29 1.45
N LEU A 72 7.75 8.53 1.90
CA LEU A 72 8.93 7.72 1.55
C LEU A 72 8.73 6.25 1.94
N TYR A 73 8.27 5.98 3.16
CA TYR A 73 7.98 4.64 3.63
C TYR A 73 6.96 3.92 2.74
N SER A 74 5.91 4.64 2.34
CA SER A 74 4.89 4.08 1.46
C SER A 74 5.43 3.74 0.08
N ILE A 75 6.28 4.58 -0.50
CA ILE A 75 6.93 4.31 -1.80
C ILE A 75 7.84 3.08 -1.70
N ILE A 76 8.67 3.02 -0.66
CA ILE A 76 9.58 1.88 -0.43
C ILE A 76 8.77 0.59 -0.24
N GLY A 77 7.67 0.64 0.50
CA GLY A 77 6.75 -0.49 0.66
C GLY A 77 6.21 -1.01 -0.66
N VAL A 78 5.75 -0.13 -1.55
CA VAL A 78 5.29 -0.51 -2.90
C VAL A 78 6.43 -1.12 -3.73
N LEU A 79 7.63 -0.54 -3.66
CA LEU A 79 8.79 -1.06 -4.40
C LEU A 79 9.14 -2.48 -3.95
N VAL A 80 9.19 -2.73 -2.65
CA VAL A 80 9.46 -4.06 -2.08
C VAL A 80 8.41 -5.07 -2.52
N LEU A 81 7.13 -4.71 -2.48
CA LEU A 81 6.05 -5.58 -2.95
C LEU A 81 6.16 -5.89 -4.45
N CYS A 82 6.57 -4.90 -5.25
CA CYS A 82 6.78 -5.09 -6.69
C CYS A 82 7.94 -6.06 -6.97
N VAL A 83 9.05 -5.95 -6.24
CA VAL A 83 10.19 -6.88 -6.33
C VAL A 83 9.77 -8.30 -5.95
N LEU A 84 8.99 -8.46 -4.87
CA LEU A 84 8.49 -9.76 -4.44
C LEU A 84 7.57 -10.41 -5.49
N ALA A 85 6.67 -9.62 -6.08
CA ALA A 85 5.80 -10.07 -7.17
C ALA A 85 6.61 -10.50 -8.41
N PHE A 86 7.68 -9.77 -8.73
CA PHE A 86 8.57 -10.13 -9.82
C PHE A 86 9.33 -11.43 -9.55
N LEU A 87 9.85 -11.61 -8.33
CA LEU A 87 10.49 -12.85 -7.89
C LEU A 87 9.53 -14.04 -7.99
N ARG A 88 8.27 -13.88 -7.57
CA ARG A 88 7.24 -14.92 -7.73
C ARG A 88 7.00 -15.26 -9.19
N LEU A 89 6.90 -14.25 -10.05
CA LEU A 89 6.69 -14.46 -11.48
C LEU A 89 7.85 -15.24 -12.10
N LEU A 90 9.09 -14.82 -11.81
CA LEU A 90 10.29 -15.53 -12.26
C LEU A 90 10.31 -16.96 -11.76
N HIS A 91 10.07 -17.17 -10.47
CA HIS A 91 10.03 -18.51 -9.87
C HIS A 91 8.99 -19.42 -10.55
N TYR A 92 7.78 -18.90 -10.79
CA TYR A 92 6.71 -19.64 -11.45
C TYR A 92 7.06 -19.99 -12.91
N GLN A 93 7.63 -19.04 -13.66
CA GLN A 93 8.08 -19.28 -15.03
C GLN A 93 9.21 -20.31 -15.08
N SER A 94 10.21 -20.19 -14.20
CA SER A 94 11.31 -21.15 -14.08
C SER A 94 10.81 -22.55 -13.71
N TYR A 95 9.82 -22.65 -12.81
CA TYR A 95 9.21 -23.92 -12.42
C TYR A 95 8.53 -24.61 -13.62
N ILE A 96 7.69 -23.89 -14.37
CA ILE A 96 7.03 -24.44 -15.57
C ILE A 96 8.06 -24.89 -16.60
N PHE A 97 9.10 -24.09 -16.83
CA PHE A 97 10.17 -24.43 -17.74
C PHE A 97 10.86 -25.75 -17.35
N LEU A 98 11.21 -25.91 -16.07
CA LEU A 98 11.87 -27.10 -15.55
C LEU A 98 10.99 -28.36 -15.72
N VAL A 99 9.70 -28.26 -15.39
CA VAL A 99 8.76 -29.39 -15.52
C VAL A 99 8.58 -29.79 -16.98
N ASN A 100 8.42 -28.82 -17.88
CA ASN A 100 8.30 -29.09 -19.32
C ASN A 100 9.59 -29.66 -19.93
N TRP A 101 10.75 -29.27 -19.40
CA TRP A 101 12.02 -29.85 -19.80
C TRP A 101 12.12 -31.31 -19.34
N LEU A 102 11.74 -31.60 -18.09
CA LEU A 102 11.74 -32.95 -17.54
C LEU A 102 10.80 -33.89 -18.29
N LYS A 103 9.60 -33.41 -18.66
CA LYS A 103 8.61 -34.19 -19.42
C LYS A 103 9.00 -34.51 -20.87
N ARG A 104 9.95 -33.76 -21.44
CA ARG A 104 10.45 -33.98 -22.81
C ARG A 104 11.61 -34.97 -22.86
N LYS A 105 12.21 -35.31 -21.72
CA LYS A 105 13.12 -36.44 -21.58
C LYS A 105 12.33 -37.70 -21.26
#